data_AF-A0A935K886-F1
#
_entry.id   AF-A0A935K886-F1
#
_cell.length_a   1.000
_cell.length_b   1.000
_cell.length_c   1.000
_cell.angle_alpha   90.00
_cell.angle_beta   90.00
_cell.angle_gamma   90.00
#
_symmetry.space_group_name_H-M   'P 1'
#
loop_
_entity.id
_entity.type
_entity.pdbx_description
1 polymer ?
#
loop_
_entity_poly.entity_id
_entity_poly.type
_entity_poly.pdbx_seq_one_letter_code
_entity_poly.pdbx_strand_id
1 'polypeptide(L)' 'MKPCSTPGHDQQGRQVSCIGDERRNNPLFCGVSRDEFIARLASRPHTLSPNSVEIAATNRHSGLSFPESTSPSLP' A
#
# COMPACT_ATOMS: atom_id res chain seq x y z
N MET A 1 11.32 20.86 16.27
CA MET A 1 11.36 19.42 15.91
C MET A 1 11.22 19.28 14.39
N LYS A 2 11.91 18.31 13.77
CA LYS A 2 11.70 17.98 12.36
C LYS A 2 10.50 17.05 12.25
N PRO A 3 9.55 17.27 11.32
CA PRO A 3 8.41 16.39 11.16
C PRO A 3 8.86 15.08 10.49
N CYS A 4 8.43 13.96 11.04
CA CYS A 4 8.75 12.63 10.53
C CYS A 4 7.49 11.75 10.51
N SER A 5 7.50 10.73 9.65
CA SER A 5 6.42 9.78 9.41
C SER A 5 6.93 8.35 9.57
N THR A 6 6.08 7.47 10.10
CA THR A 6 6.30 6.03 10.15
C THR A 6 5.61 5.36 8.97
N PRO A 7 6.33 4.65 8.08
CA PRO A 7 5.68 3.92 6.99
C PRO A 7 4.92 2.71 7.54
N GLY A 8 3.83 2.32 6.89
CA GLY A 8 3.12 1.06 7.22
C GLY A 8 3.91 -0.20 6.85
N HIS A 9 4.89 -0.07 5.95
CA HIS A 9 5.78 -1.14 5.52
C HIS A 9 7.12 -0.55 5.07
N ASP A 10 8.23 -1.21 5.38
CA ASP A 10 9.55 -0.89 4.83
C ASP A 10 10.33 -2.18 4.51
N GLN A 11 10.96 -2.23 3.33
CA GLN A 11 11.71 -3.41 2.87
C GLN A 11 13.18 -3.39 3.31
N GLN A 12 13.66 -2.29 3.88
CA GLN A 12 15.05 -2.04 4.26
C GLN A 12 15.23 -1.94 5.79
N GLY A 13 14.18 -2.24 6.57
CA GLY A 13 14.19 -2.19 8.03
C GLY A 13 14.11 -0.79 8.64
N ARG A 14 13.79 0.25 7.85
CA ARG A 14 13.62 1.61 8.35
C ARG A 14 12.28 1.76 9.08
N GLN A 15 12.32 2.37 10.27
CA GLN A 15 11.13 2.56 11.11
C GLN A 15 10.52 3.96 10.96
N VAL A 16 11.33 4.96 10.61
CA VAL A 16 10.90 6.36 10.55
C VAL A 16 11.65 7.07 9.42
N SER A 17 10.94 7.93 8.69
CA SER A 17 11.50 8.85 7.71
C SER A 17 11.10 10.28 8.04
N CYS A 18 12.00 11.24 7.87
CA CYS A 18 11.65 12.65 8.07
C CYS A 18 11.21 13.32 6.77
N ILE A 19 10.19 14.18 6.84
CA ILE A 19 9.56 14.77 5.63
C ILE A 19 10.59 15.53 4.79
N GLY A 20 11.49 16.27 5.44
CA GLY A 20 12.58 16.99 4.76
C GLY A 20 13.57 16.08 4.06
N ASP A 21 13.76 14.85 4.54
CA ASP A 21 14.66 13.87 3.93
C ASP A 21 13.98 13.17 2.76
N GLU A 22 12.70 12.79 2.90
CA GLU A 22 11.90 12.24 1.79
C GLU A 22 11.81 13.23 0.61
N ARG A 23 11.58 14.52 0.88
CA ARG A 23 11.53 15.54 -0.18
C ARG A 23 12.84 15.70 -0.95
N ARG A 24 13.97 15.47 -0.29
CA ARG A 24 15.31 15.67 -0.86
C ARG A 24 15.92 14.41 -1.46
N ASN A 25 15.56 13.24 -0.94
CA ASN A 25 16.30 12.01 -1.20
C ASN A 25 15.41 10.85 -1.70
N ASN A 26 14.07 10.99 -1.70
CA ASN A 26 13.24 9.89 -2.17
C ASN A 26 13.47 9.68 -3.68
N PRO A 27 13.97 8.50 -4.10
CA PRO A 27 14.35 8.25 -5.50
C PRO A 27 13.15 8.27 -6.47
N LEU A 28 11.92 8.19 -5.95
CA LEU A 28 10.71 8.23 -6.76
C LEU A 28 10.25 9.66 -7.06
N PHE A 29 10.56 10.64 -6.21
CA PHE A 29 10.04 12.01 -6.31
C PHE A 29 11.13 13.08 -6.50
N CYS A 30 12.35 12.83 -6.04
CA CYS A 30 13.41 13.84 -6.06
C CYS A 30 13.84 14.16 -7.49
N GLY A 31 13.59 15.41 -7.91
CA GLY A 31 13.96 15.90 -9.25
C GLY A 31 13.09 15.34 -10.38
N VAL A 32 11.99 14.64 -10.06
CA VAL A 32 11.11 13.98 -11.03
C VAL A 32 9.86 14.84 -11.23
N SER A 33 9.49 15.08 -12.49
CA SER A 33 8.23 15.78 -12.80
C SER A 33 7.01 14.88 -12.53
N ARG A 34 5.81 15.47 -12.46
CA ARG A 34 4.56 14.70 -12.30
C ARG A 34 4.39 13.64 -13.39
N ASP A 35 4.58 14.02 -14.65
CA ASP A 35 4.34 13.13 -15.79
C ASP A 35 5.38 12.01 -15.84
N GLU A 36 6.63 12.33 -15.52
CA GLU A 36 7.68 11.33 -15.41
C GLU A 36 7.42 10.33 -14.28
N PHE A 37 6.94 10.81 -13.12
CA PHE A 37 6.54 9.93 -12.03
C PHE A 37 5.43 8.96 -12.46
N ILE A 38 4.39 9.45 -13.14
CA ILE A 38 3.27 8.64 -13.64
C ILE A 38 3.77 7.60 -14.64
N ALA A 39 4.62 8.00 -15.60
CA ALA A 39 5.19 7.11 -16.60
C ALA A 39 6.02 5.99 -15.95
N ARG A 40 6.88 6.34 -14.98
CA ARG A 40 7.67 5.35 -14.21
C ARG A 40 6.77 4.40 -13.44
N LEU A 41 5.72 4.90 -12.79
CA LEU A 41 4.77 4.07 -12.04
C LEU A 41 4.02 3.09 -12.94
N ALA A 42 3.56 3.55 -14.12
CA ALA A 42 2.86 2.72 -15.10
C ALA A 42 3.75 1.60 -15.68
N SER A 43 5.05 1.86 -15.83
CA SER A 43 6.03 0.86 -16.31
C SER A 43 6.43 -0.18 -15.26
N ARG A 44 6.09 0.03 -13.98
CA ARG A 44 6.54 -0.84 -12.90
C ARG A 44 5.64 -2.06 -12.82
N PRO A 45 6.18 -3.29 -12.88
CA PRO A 45 5.38 -4.49 -12.65
C PRO A 45 4.91 -4.48 -11.20
N HIS A 46 3.60 -4.33 -10.99
CA HIS A 46 2.98 -4.40 -9.69
C HIS A 46 1.78 -5.33 -9.75
N THR A 47 2.04 -6.61 -9.53
CA THR A 47 1.00 -7.63 -9.38
C THR A 47 0.91 -7.99 -7.92
N LEU A 48 -0.24 -7.73 -7.30
CA LEU A 48 -0.52 -8.23 -5.97
C LEU A 48 -0.64 -9.74 -6.01
N SER A 49 -0.17 -10.41 -4.96
CA SER A 49 -0.43 -11.84 -4.82
C SER A 49 -1.95 -12.08 -4.71
N PRO A 50 -2.48 -13.24 -5.14
CA PRO A 50 -3.91 -13.55 -5.02
C PRO A 50 -4.46 -13.37 -3.59
N ASN A 51 -3.68 -13.79 -2.58
CA ASN A 51 -4.04 -13.62 -1.17
C ASN A 51 -4.13 -12.12 -0.78
N SER A 52 -3.22 -11.29 -1.26
CA SER A 52 -3.27 -9.84 -1.01
C SER A 52 -4.49 -9.17 -1.65
N VAL A 53 -4.97 -9.69 -2.79
CA VAL A 53 -6.20 -9.21 -3.44
C VAL A 53 -7.43 -9.54 -2.59
N GLU A 54 -7.50 -10.76 -2.07
CA GLU A 54 -8.58 -11.21 -1.18
C GLU A 54 -8.61 -10.38 0.12
N ILE A 55 -7.45 -10.21 0.78
CA ILE A 55 -7.34 -9.35 1.98
C ILE A 55 -7.81 -7.92 1.67
N ALA A 56 -7.40 -7.35 0.53
CA ALA A 56 -7.82 -6.01 0.14
C ALA A 56 -9.34 -5.90 -0.06
N ALA A 57 -9.99 -6.95 -0.55
CA ALA A 57 -11.45 -7.00 -0.65
C ALA A 57 -12.12 -7.05 0.73
N THR A 58 -11.58 -7.83 1.67
CA THR A 58 -12.08 -7.93 3.04
C THR A 58 -11.87 -6.64 3.83
N ASN A 59 -10.80 -5.89 3.57
CA ASN A 59 -10.53 -4.59 4.20
C ASN A 59 -11.62 -3.55 3.90
N ARG A 60 -12.38 -3.68 2.80
CA ARG A 60 -13.56 -2.84 2.53
C ARG A 60 -14.69 -3.05 3.54
N HIS A 61 -14.65 -4.15 4.29
CA HIS A 61 -15.62 -4.55 5.30
C HIS A 61 -14.95 -4.62 6.68
N SER A 62 -13.93 -3.79 6.93
CA SER A 62 -13.22 -3.73 8.21
C SER A 62 -12.60 -5.07 8.66
N GLY A 63 -12.27 -5.96 7.73
CA GLY A 63 -11.70 -7.27 8.05
C GLY A 63 -12.73 -8.37 8.32
N LEU A 64 -14.02 -8.08 8.16
CA LEU A 64 -15.07 -9.09 8.31
C LEU A 64 -15.22 -9.89 7.01
N SER A 65 -15.04 -11.20 7.10
CA SER A 65 -15.53 -12.12 6.07
C SER A 65 -17.05 -12.14 6.13
N PHE A 66 -17.73 -12.02 4.98
CA PHE A 66 -19.17 -12.27 4.93
C PHE A 66 -19.44 -13.63 5.56
N PRO A 67 -20.40 -13.76 6.51
CA PRO A 67 -20.79 -15.07 6.97
C PRO A 67 -21.24 -15.86 5.74
N GLU A 68 -20.55 -16.96 5.48
CA GLU A 68 -20.99 -17.97 4.52
C GLU A 68 -22.46 -18.24 4.88
N SER A 69 -23.36 -17.88 3.98
CA SER A 69 -24.79 -18.05 4.19
C SER A 69 -25.02 -19.50 4.56
N THR A 70 -25.27 -19.75 5.84
CA THR A 70 -25.64 -21.06 6.37
C THR A 70 -26.85 -21.46 5.55
N SER A 71 -26.65 -22.37 4.60
CA SER A 71 -27.73 -22.90 3.78
C SER A 71 -28.77 -23.44 4.77
N PRO A 72 -30.06 -23.06 4.66
CA PRO A 72 -31.06 -23.62 5.53
C PRO A 72 -31.06 -25.12 5.27
N SER A 73 -30.67 -25.90 6.28
CA SER A 73 -30.94 -27.34 6.31
C SER A 73 -32.45 -27.50 6.21
N LEU A 74 -32.92 -27.82 5.00
CA LEU A 74 -34.30 -28.21 4.76
C LEU A 74 -34.59 -29.53 5.50
N PRO A 75 -35.84 -29.73 5.95
CA PRO A 75 -36.22 -30.59 7.08
C PRO A 75 -35.93 -32.07 6.89
#